data_AF-J1H5F8-F1
#
_entry.id   AF-J1H5F8-F1
#
_cell.length_a   1.000
_cell.length_b   1.000
_cell.length_c   1.000
_cell.angle_alpha   90.00
_cell.angle_beta   90.00
_cell.angle_gamma   90.00
#
_symmetry.space_group_name_H-M   'P 1'
#
loop_
_entity.id
_entity.type
_entity.pdbx_description
1 polymer ?
#
loop_
_entity_poly.entity_id
_entity_poly.type
_entity_poly.pdbx_seq_one_letter_code
_entity_poly.pdbx_strand_id
1 'polypeptide(L)' 'MEEFVLFGLKKKLFGSQIEINCDYCSHNTGTEEEPKCSKGLTIKEDGSCRRFAYDPLMRTPRALPPLREYDMDDFTL' A
#
# COMPACT_ATOMS: atom_id res chain seq x y z
N MET A 1 0.44 31.28 32.07
CA MET A 1 1.09 29.96 31.88
C MET A 1 0.08 29.14 31.10
N GLU A 2 0.24 29.14 29.77
CA GLU A 2 -0.76 28.65 28.83
C GLU A 2 -0.73 27.12 28.76
N GLU A 3 -1.83 26.47 29.13
CA GLU A 3 -2.07 25.06 28.84
C GLU A 3 -2.59 24.92 27.41
N PHE A 4 -1.71 24.60 26.47
CA PHE A 4 -2.10 24.15 25.14
C PHE A 4 -2.51 22.68 25.18
N VAL A 5 -3.81 22.43 25.25
CA VAL A 5 -4.41 21.10 25.12
C VAL A 5 -4.17 20.59 23.69
N LEU A 6 -3.28 19.61 23.52
CA LEU A 6 -3.11 18.86 22.27
C LEU A 6 -4.31 17.92 22.06
N PHE A 7 -5.39 18.44 21.49
CA PHE A 7 -6.45 17.63 20.91
C PHE A 7 -5.90 16.82 19.71
N GLY A 8 -5.83 15.50 19.86
CA GLY A 8 -6.14 14.59 18.75
C GLY A 8 -5.01 14.05 17.88
N LEU A 9 -3.74 14.03 18.33
CA LEU A 9 -2.73 13.21 17.66
C LEU A 9 -2.99 11.72 17.95
N LYS A 10 -3.90 11.12 17.15
CA LYS A 10 -4.05 9.66 17.10
C LYS A 10 -2.68 9.09 16.78
N LYS A 11 -2.09 8.34 17.72
CA LYS A 11 -0.87 7.57 17.47
C LYS A 11 -1.13 6.70 16.24
N LYS A 12 -0.35 6.89 15.17
CA LYS A 12 -0.44 6.04 13.98
C LYS A 12 -0.02 4.64 14.40
N LEU A 13 -0.97 3.71 14.41
CA LEU A 13 -0.76 2.36 14.95
C LEU A 13 0.13 1.50 14.04
N PHE A 14 0.42 1.94 12.81
CA PHE A 14 1.23 1.20 11.83
C PHE A 14 2.05 2.17 10.95
N GLY A 15 3.09 1.63 10.30
CA GLY A 15 4.12 2.36 9.54
C GLY A 15 3.55 3.45 8.63
N SER A 16 4.03 4.68 8.83
CA SER A 16 3.58 5.87 8.09
C SER A 16 4.39 6.15 6.83
N GLN A 17 5.39 5.32 6.53
CA GLN A 17 6.22 5.42 5.34
C GLN A 17 5.72 4.43 4.30
N ILE A 18 4.75 4.88 3.52
CA ILE A 18 4.31 4.19 2.31
C ILE A 18 4.73 5.08 1.16
N GLU A 19 5.42 4.49 0.18
CA GLU A 19 5.80 5.20 -1.04
C GLU A 19 4.55 5.69 -1.77
N ILE A 20 4.64 6.84 -2.42
CA ILE A 20 3.52 7.35 -3.20
C ILE A 20 3.49 6.59 -4.52
N ASN A 21 2.40 5.89 -4.79
CA ASN A 21 2.15 5.27 -6.09
C ASN A 21 0.64 5.26 -6.37
N CYS A 22 0.25 5.59 -7.60
CA CYS A 22 -1.15 5.55 -8.02
C CYS A 22 -1.71 4.13 -8.16
N ASP A 23 -0.88 3.10 -8.32
CA ASP A 23 -1.32 1.71 -8.51
C ASP A 23 -2.18 1.24 -7.33
N TYR A 24 -1.71 1.52 -6.11
CA TYR A 24 -2.37 1.19 -4.84
C TYR A 24 -3.03 2.41 -4.16
N CYS A 25 -3.46 3.38 -4.96
CA CYS A 25 -4.20 4.54 -4.48
C CYS A 25 -5.71 4.25 -4.42
N SER A 26 -6.40 4.67 -3.36
CA SER A 26 -7.86 4.56 -3.21
C SER A 26 -8.66 5.38 -4.22
N HIS A 27 -7.98 6.16 -5.06
CA HIS A 27 -8.59 6.92 -6.16
C HIS A 27 -8.34 6.29 -7.53
N ASN A 28 -7.62 5.16 -7.58
CA ASN A 28 -7.41 4.39 -8.80
C ASN A 28 -8.70 3.66 -9.18
N THR A 29 -9.14 3.83 -10.42
CA THR A 29 -10.28 3.11 -11.02
C THR A 29 -9.87 2.25 -12.21
N GLY A 30 -8.56 2.13 -12.47
CA GLY A 30 -7.97 1.27 -13.49
C GLY A 30 -7.40 0.00 -12.89
N THR A 31 -6.38 -0.56 -13.54
CA THR A 31 -5.61 -1.71 -13.05
C THR A 31 -4.32 -1.23 -12.36
N GLU A 32 -3.55 -2.16 -11.79
CA GLU A 32 -2.21 -1.85 -11.26
C GLU A 32 -1.23 -1.47 -12.38
N GLU A 33 -1.39 -2.02 -13.60
CA GLU A 33 -0.52 -1.73 -14.75
C GLU A 33 -0.91 -0.43 -15.47
N GLU A 34 -2.21 -0.10 -15.50
CA GLU A 34 -2.75 1.11 -16.11
C GLU A 34 -3.65 1.87 -15.13
N PRO A 35 -3.05 2.54 -14.12
CA PRO A 35 -3.80 3.29 -13.13
C PRO A 35 -4.56 4.47 -13.75
N LYS A 36 -5.81 4.68 -13.32
CA LYS A 36 -6.67 5.79 -13.76
C LYS A 36 -7.17 6.57 -12.56
N CYS A 37 -6.88 7.88 -12.52
CA CYS A 37 -7.28 8.71 -11.39
C CYS A 37 -8.74 9.17 -11.52
N SER A 38 -9.60 8.74 -10.60
CA SER A 38 -10.99 9.24 -10.48
C SER A 38 -11.10 10.75 -10.23
N LYS A 39 -10.02 11.41 -9.79
CA LYS A 39 -9.96 12.87 -9.61
C LYS A 39 -9.58 13.62 -10.88
N GLY A 40 -9.35 12.93 -12.00
CA GLY A 40 -8.96 13.54 -13.28
C GLY A 40 -7.54 14.11 -13.28
N LEU A 41 -6.70 13.70 -12.33
CA LEU A 41 -5.30 14.13 -12.27
C LEU A 41 -4.45 13.27 -13.21
N THR A 42 -3.58 13.91 -13.98
CA THR A 42 -2.55 13.22 -14.76
C THR A 42 -1.54 12.58 -13.82
N ILE A 43 -1.26 11.29 -14.02
CA ILE A 43 -0.22 10.58 -13.30
C ILE A 43 1.12 11.05 -13.84
N LYS A 44 1.96 11.54 -12.95
CA LYS A 44 3.29 12.02 -13.31
C LYS A 44 4.29 10.87 -13.29
N GLU A 45 5.27 10.92 -14.19
CA GLU A 45 6.32 9.91 -14.25
C GLU A 45 7.27 9.94 -13.04
N ASP A 46 7.33 11.08 -12.32
CA ASP A 46 8.07 11.20 -11.07
C ASP A 46 7.40 10.48 -9.88
N GLY A 47 6.24 9.84 -10.10
CA GLY A 47 5.46 9.16 -9.07
C GLY A 47 4.83 10.11 -8.03
N SER A 48 4.96 11.44 -8.20
CA SER A 48 4.46 12.39 -7.21
C SER A 48 2.95 12.61 -7.36
N CYS A 49 2.20 12.37 -6.28
CA CYS A 49 0.76 12.61 -6.25
C CYS A 49 0.32 13.25 -4.93
N ARG A 50 -0.12 14.51 -4.98
CA ARG A 50 -0.58 15.28 -3.81
C ARG A 50 -1.92 14.78 -3.24
N ARG A 51 -2.67 14.01 -4.01
CA ARG A 51 -3.96 13.41 -3.63
C ARG A 51 -3.83 11.91 -3.35
N PHE A 52 -2.60 11.40 -3.22
CA PHE A 52 -2.40 10.00 -2.91
C PHE A 52 -3.07 9.65 -1.58
N ALA A 53 -3.85 8.58 -1.61
CA ALA A 53 -4.50 8.00 -0.46
C ALA A 53 -4.28 6.50 -0.55
N TYR A 54 -3.58 5.93 0.42
CA TYR A 54 -3.22 4.51 0.38
C TYR A 54 -4.44 3.61 0.54
N ASP A 55 -4.61 2.65 -0.37
CA ASP A 55 -5.56 1.54 -0.22
C ASP A 55 -4.79 0.21 -0.07
N PRO A 56 -4.76 -0.39 1.13
CA PRO A 56 -4.09 -1.66 1.35
C PRO A 56 -4.63 -2.82 0.50
N LEU A 57 -5.91 -2.77 0.11
CA LEU A 57 -6.54 -3.83 -0.67
C LEU A 57 -6.11 -3.81 -2.14
N MET A 58 -5.61 -2.66 -2.61
CA MET A 58 -5.07 -2.47 -3.96
C MET A 58 -3.59 -2.79 -4.06
N ARG A 59 -2.96 -3.28 -2.98
CA ARG A 59 -1.55 -3.63 -2.98
C ARG A 59 -1.37 -5.13 -3.14
N THR A 60 -0.74 -5.54 -4.22
CA THR A 60 -0.27 -6.93 -4.36
C THR A 60 0.77 -7.28 -3.27
N PRO A 61 0.51 -8.26 -2.39
CA PRO A 61 1.49 -8.74 -1.42
C PRO A 61 2.68 -9.36 -2.14
N ARG A 62 3.87 -9.28 -1.55
CA ARG A 62 5.04 -9.99 -2.11
C ARG A 62 4.72 -11.49 -2.11
N ALA A 63 4.89 -12.13 -3.26
CA ALA A 63 4.76 -13.58 -3.36
C ALA A 63 5.69 -14.24 -2.34
N LEU A 64 5.15 -15.20 -1.59
CA LEU A 64 5.97 -16.03 -0.73
C LEU A 64 6.94 -16.82 -1.62
N PRO A 65 8.13 -17.18 -1.09
CA PRO A 65 8.99 -18.14 -1.76
C PRO A 65 8.20 -19.41 -2.13
N PRO A 66 8.57 -20.10 -3.22
CA PRO A 66 7.95 -21.38 -3.54
C PRO A 66 8.08 -22.32 -2.34
N LEU A 67 7.00 -23.06 -2.07
CA LEU A 67 7.04 -24.10 -1.05
C LEU A 67 8.08 -25.14 -1.45
N ARG A 68 8.75 -25.75 -0.46
CA ARG A 68 9.62 -26.89 -0.73
C ARG A 68 8.79 -28.00 -1.37
N GLU A 69 9.36 -28.68 -2.35
CA GLU A 69 8.79 -29.93 -2.84
C GLU A 69 9.03 -31.00 -1.77
N TYR A 70 8.02 -31.84 -1.55
CA TYR A 70 8.13 -33.00 -0.65
C TYR A 70 8.09 -34.25 -1.50
N ASP A 71 8.93 -35.23 -1.17
CA ASP A 71 8.82 -36.58 -1.69
C ASP A 71 8.13 -37.51 -0.69
N MET A 72 7.98 -38.79 -1.04
CA MET A 72 7.34 -39.76 -0.13
C MET A 72 8.23 -40.09 1.08
N ASP A 73 9.55 -39.94 0.94
CA ASP A 73 10.53 -40.29 1.98
C ASP A 73 10.50 -39.25 3.12
N ASP A 74 10.19 -37.99 2.81
CA ASP A 74 9.93 -36.92 3.80
C ASP A 74 8.82 -37.27 4.83
N PHE A 75 7.94 -38.22 4.51
CA PHE A 75 6.83 -38.64 5.38
C PHE A 75 7.08 -39.99 6.07
N THR A 76 8.30 -40.52 6.00
CA THR A 76 8.70 -41.72 6.73
C THR A 76 9.28 -41.37 8.12
N LEU A 77 8.94 -42.18 9.12
CA LEU A 77 9.31 -41.99 10.54
C LEU A 77 10.63 -42.65 10.90
#